data_AF-A0A2W7B893-F1
#
_entry.id   AF-A0A2W7B893-F1
#
_cell.length_a   1.000
_cell.length_b   1.000
_cell.length_c   1.000
_cell.angle_alpha   90.00
_cell.angle_beta   90.00
_cell.angle_gamma   90.00
#
_symmetry.space_group_name_H-M   'P 1'
#
loop_
_entity.id
_entity.type
_entity.pdbx_description
1 polymer ?
#
loop_
_entity_poly.entity_id
_entity_poly.type
_entity_poly.pdbx_seq_one_letter_code
_entity_poly.pdbx_strand_id
1 'polypeptide(L)'
;MRLFQTIAGLRIYLSQHRPQKRVGLVPTMGALHQGHRSLIEQARRENELVVVSIFVNPLQFGPTEDLAKYPRLLEQDCQICEDIGVDVVFAPSPEVLGIDSGDQTQTMVIPPESLTRNLCAIFRPGHFAGVATIVSKLFNIIQPEIAYFGEKDAQQLAIIRRLVADLNFPVEIKGCSTQREESGLALSSRNQYLSESEKSSALALFESLQLAQKAFVQGTKTRQPLLNLVQQHLDLTDEIKVQYVDLVDPQTLSPLEEVTESGLLAIAAYVGSTRLIDNILLRNRQPIIAIDGPAGAGKSTVTRLVAKELNLLYLDTGAMYRALAWLVRQSGLALTDEAGIAELVSQANLALIPQPYPQATRVKINGEDVTEAIRTPEVTSLVSAIAAQKTVREVLLQTQQSYGKKGGLVAEGRDIGTKVFPDAEVKIFLTATVGERARRRLADFQAQGKTDIRLEDLEREIAQRDQQDSTRAIAPLTKAIDAIEIQTDGLSIPEVTHKIVQLYLGMKNK
;
A
#
# COMPACT_ATOMS: atom_id res chain seq x y z
N MET A 1 -19.02 -18.30 7.45
CA MET A 1 -18.11 -18.66 6.34
C MET A 1 -18.77 -19.72 5.45
N ARG A 2 -18.51 -19.74 4.14
CA ARG A 2 -18.88 -20.83 3.22
C ARG A 2 -17.64 -21.43 2.57
N LEU A 3 -17.58 -22.76 2.50
CA LEU A 3 -16.54 -23.48 1.78
C LEU A 3 -17.00 -23.83 0.36
N PHE A 4 -16.24 -23.43 -0.66
CA PHE A 4 -16.46 -23.84 -2.04
C PHE A 4 -15.26 -24.64 -2.56
N GLN A 5 -15.54 -25.76 -3.21
CA GLN A 5 -14.53 -26.60 -3.87
C GLN A 5 -14.65 -26.58 -5.40
N THR A 6 -15.69 -25.95 -5.95
CA THR A 6 -15.94 -25.87 -7.40
C THR A 6 -15.99 -24.41 -7.87
N ILE A 7 -15.51 -24.16 -9.09
CA ILE A 7 -15.55 -22.82 -9.72
C ILE A 7 -17.00 -22.34 -9.89
N ALA A 8 -17.90 -23.24 -10.32
CA ALA A 8 -19.29 -22.89 -10.56
C ALA A 8 -20.00 -22.40 -9.28
N GLY A 9 -19.85 -23.12 -8.17
CA GLY A 9 -20.44 -22.73 -6.89
C GLY A 9 -19.93 -21.38 -6.39
N LEU A 10 -18.61 -21.17 -6.46
CA LEU A 10 -18.00 -19.91 -6.07
C LEU A 10 -18.49 -18.73 -6.92
N ARG A 11 -18.50 -18.88 -8.25
CA ARG A 11 -18.92 -17.80 -9.16
C ARG A 11 -20.38 -17.40 -8.95
N ILE A 12 -21.28 -18.37 -8.75
CA ILE A 12 -22.69 -18.07 -8.45
C ILE A 12 -22.79 -17.28 -7.15
N TYR A 13 -22.10 -17.72 -6.09
CA TYR A 13 -22.10 -17.00 -4.82
C TYR A 13 -21.57 -15.57 -4.96
N LEU A 14 -20.42 -15.38 -5.62
CA LEU A 14 -19.83 -14.05 -5.80
C LEU A 14 -20.73 -13.14 -6.64
N SER A 15 -21.32 -13.65 -7.73
CA SER A 15 -22.22 -12.86 -8.59
C SER A 15 -23.44 -12.30 -7.85
N GLN A 16 -23.94 -13.00 -6.84
CA GLN A 16 -25.09 -12.59 -6.03
C GLN A 16 -24.72 -11.53 -4.98
N HIS A 17 -23.47 -11.45 -4.54
CA HIS A 17 -23.05 -10.59 -3.43
C HIS A 17 -22.22 -9.38 -3.87
N ARG A 18 -21.55 -9.45 -5.03
CA ARG A 18 -20.61 -8.43 -5.51
C ARG A 18 -21.24 -7.06 -5.82
N PRO A 19 -22.46 -6.93 -6.35
CA PRO A 19 -23.02 -5.60 -6.66
C PRO A 19 -23.11 -4.66 -5.45
N GLN A 20 -22.97 -5.17 -4.23
CA GLN A 20 -23.10 -4.43 -2.99
C GLN A 20 -21.84 -4.49 -2.09
N LYS A 21 -20.80 -5.22 -2.50
CA LYS A 21 -19.65 -5.53 -1.63
C LYS A 21 -18.35 -5.52 -2.40
N ARG A 22 -17.34 -4.86 -1.83
CA ARG A 22 -15.95 -5.00 -2.24
C ARG A 22 -15.42 -6.36 -1.81
N VAL A 23 -14.68 -7.02 -2.70
CA VAL A 23 -14.12 -8.35 -2.55
C VAL A 23 -12.61 -8.25 -2.34
N GLY A 24 -12.16 -8.66 -1.16
CA GLY A 24 -10.75 -8.88 -0.84
C GLY A 24 -10.36 -10.35 -1.04
N LEU A 25 -9.24 -10.61 -1.70
CA LEU A 25 -8.69 -11.97 -1.87
C LEU A 25 -7.38 -12.13 -1.09
N VAL A 26 -7.29 -13.20 -0.29
CA VAL A 26 -6.03 -13.68 0.30
C VAL A 26 -5.69 -15.05 -0.30
N PRO A 27 -4.77 -15.13 -1.28
CA PRO A 27 -4.35 -16.39 -1.85
C PRO A 27 -3.31 -17.09 -0.95
N THR A 28 -3.54 -18.36 -0.63
CA THR A 28 -2.68 -19.15 0.26
C THR A 28 -2.55 -20.60 -0.24
N MET A 29 -1.57 -21.32 0.30
CA MET A 29 -1.44 -22.77 0.12
C MET A 29 -2.01 -23.57 1.30
N GLY A 30 -2.70 -22.92 2.26
CA GLY A 30 -3.14 -23.53 3.52
C GLY A 30 -2.05 -23.56 4.59
N ALA A 31 -2.26 -24.37 5.63
CA ALA A 31 -1.45 -24.40 6.85
C ALA A 31 -1.28 -22.99 7.44
N LEU A 32 -2.42 -22.36 7.71
CA LEU A 32 -2.52 -20.97 8.10
C LEU A 32 -1.83 -20.74 9.45
N HIS A 33 -1.22 -19.56 9.58
CA HIS A 33 -0.47 -19.14 10.76
C HIS A 33 -0.68 -17.64 10.99
N GLN A 34 -0.09 -17.07 12.03
CA GLN A 34 -0.30 -15.66 12.41
C GLN A 34 0.03 -14.68 11.26
N GLY A 35 1.04 -14.99 10.43
CA GLY A 35 1.31 -14.24 9.19
C GLY A 35 0.15 -14.24 8.16
N HIS A 36 -0.56 -15.36 7.98
CA HIS A 36 -1.75 -15.40 7.13
C HIS A 36 -2.93 -14.67 7.78
N ARG A 37 -3.08 -14.83 9.10
CA ARG A 37 -4.11 -14.14 9.88
C ARG A 37 -4.01 -12.62 9.72
N SER A 38 -2.81 -12.04 9.75
CA SER A 38 -2.66 -10.59 9.55
C SER A 38 -3.11 -10.13 8.15
N LEU A 39 -2.88 -10.94 7.10
CA LEU A 39 -3.41 -10.66 5.76
C LEU A 39 -4.93 -10.67 5.74
N ILE A 40 -5.54 -11.68 6.38
CA ILE A 40 -7.00 -11.84 6.45
C ILE A 40 -7.62 -10.70 7.26
N GLU A 41 -7.03 -10.32 8.40
CA GLU A 41 -7.48 -9.18 9.20
C GLU A 41 -7.40 -7.87 8.41
N GLN A 42 -6.31 -7.66 7.64
CA GLN A 42 -6.20 -6.50 6.78
C GLN A 42 -7.26 -6.51 5.66
N ALA A 43 -7.49 -7.66 5.03
CA ALA A 43 -8.54 -7.83 4.02
C ALA A 43 -9.93 -7.56 4.60
N ARG A 44 -10.20 -8.05 5.82
CA ARG A 44 -11.48 -7.89 6.51
C ARG A 44 -11.78 -6.44 6.85
N ARG A 45 -10.76 -5.66 7.24
CA ARG A 45 -10.88 -4.23 7.55
C ARG A 45 -11.21 -3.37 6.34
N GLU A 46 -10.81 -3.79 5.15
CA GLU A 46 -10.84 -2.96 3.93
C GLU A 46 -11.91 -3.38 2.91
N ASN A 47 -12.61 -4.50 3.14
CA ASN A 47 -13.58 -5.08 2.21
C ASN A 47 -14.80 -5.61 2.97
N GLU A 48 -15.97 -5.59 2.35
CA GLU A 48 -17.21 -6.16 2.89
C GLU A 48 -17.36 -7.67 2.60
N LEU A 49 -16.61 -8.22 1.65
CA LEU A 49 -16.52 -9.65 1.38
C LEU A 49 -15.04 -10.09 1.31
N VAL A 50 -14.65 -11.09 2.10
CA VAL A 50 -13.30 -11.67 2.08
C VAL A 50 -13.33 -13.11 1.59
N VAL A 51 -12.52 -13.39 0.57
CA VAL A 51 -12.26 -14.72 0.04
C VAL A 51 -10.83 -15.13 0.39
N VAL A 52 -10.69 -16.28 1.05
CA VAL A 52 -9.39 -16.94 1.24
C VAL A 52 -9.34 -18.12 0.28
N SER A 53 -8.33 -18.21 -0.58
CA SER A 53 -8.10 -19.43 -1.37
C SER A 53 -7.04 -20.29 -0.70
N ILE A 54 -7.30 -21.60 -0.61
CA ILE A 54 -6.40 -22.61 -0.06
C ILE A 54 -6.13 -23.62 -1.16
N PHE A 55 -4.97 -23.50 -1.80
CA PHE A 55 -4.60 -24.40 -2.89
C PHE A 55 -3.09 -24.62 -2.93
N VAL A 56 -2.67 -25.85 -2.65
CA VAL A 56 -1.27 -26.28 -2.82
C VAL A 56 -1.02 -26.49 -4.31
N ASN A 57 -0.56 -25.44 -4.99
CA ASN A 57 -0.37 -25.43 -6.43
C ASN A 57 0.78 -26.35 -6.88
N PRO A 58 0.56 -27.45 -7.62
CA PRO A 58 1.65 -28.32 -8.07
C PRO A 58 2.65 -27.62 -9.00
N LEU A 59 2.19 -26.64 -9.78
CA LEU A 59 2.98 -25.98 -10.84
C LEU A 59 4.14 -25.14 -10.32
N GLN A 60 4.12 -24.78 -9.04
CA GLN A 60 5.15 -23.98 -8.41
C GLN A 60 6.12 -24.82 -7.57
N PHE A 61 6.04 -26.15 -7.64
CA PHE A 61 7.00 -27.05 -6.99
C PHE A 61 7.89 -27.72 -8.02
N GLY A 62 9.20 -27.67 -7.79
CA GLY A 62 10.17 -28.47 -8.55
C GLY A 62 10.08 -29.98 -8.23
N PRO A 63 10.65 -30.86 -9.07
CA PRO A 63 10.59 -32.31 -8.87
C PRO A 63 11.16 -32.80 -7.53
N THR A 64 12.14 -32.08 -6.97
CA THR A 64 12.81 -32.38 -5.70
C THR A 64 12.26 -31.57 -4.53
N GLU A 65 11.25 -30.72 -4.75
CA GLU A 65 10.64 -29.90 -3.71
C GLU A 65 9.57 -30.65 -2.91
N ASP A 66 9.10 -30.04 -1.84
CA ASP A 66 8.33 -30.65 -0.77
C ASP A 66 6.83 -30.81 -1.04
N LEU A 67 6.39 -30.90 -2.31
CA LEU A 67 4.95 -30.97 -2.67
C LEU A 67 4.20 -32.12 -1.95
N ALA A 68 4.83 -33.29 -1.86
CA ALA A 68 4.24 -34.45 -1.19
C ALA A 68 4.18 -34.29 0.34
N LYS A 69 5.12 -33.52 0.91
CA LYS A 69 5.25 -33.29 2.36
C LYS A 69 4.55 -32.02 2.85
N TYR A 70 4.06 -31.18 1.94
CA TYR A 70 3.42 -29.92 2.31
C TYR A 70 2.19 -30.16 3.18
N PRO A 71 2.05 -29.48 4.33
CA PRO A 71 0.94 -29.68 5.26
C PRO A 71 -0.41 -29.35 4.61
N ARG A 72 -1.40 -30.22 4.80
CA ARG A 72 -2.78 -30.02 4.32
C ARG A 72 -3.74 -30.17 5.49
N LEU A 73 -4.12 -29.04 6.09
CA LEU A 73 -4.90 -28.98 7.34
C LEU A 73 -6.20 -28.19 7.13
N LEU A 74 -6.97 -28.56 6.09
CA LEU A 74 -8.10 -27.76 5.61
C LEU A 74 -9.15 -27.46 6.70
N GLU A 75 -9.45 -28.41 7.57
CA GLU A 75 -10.40 -28.21 8.67
C GLU A 75 -9.91 -27.15 9.67
N GLN A 76 -8.63 -27.23 10.06
CA GLN A 76 -8.01 -26.25 10.96
C GLN A 76 -7.91 -24.87 10.30
N ASP A 77 -7.54 -24.83 9.02
CA ASP A 77 -7.48 -23.58 8.25
C ASP A 77 -8.87 -22.93 8.16
N CYS A 78 -9.92 -23.73 7.94
CA CYS A 78 -11.31 -23.26 7.94
C CYS A 78 -11.72 -22.69 9.30
N GLN A 79 -11.34 -23.32 10.41
CA GLN A 79 -11.63 -22.78 11.75
C GLN A 79 -10.98 -21.41 11.97
N ILE A 80 -9.71 -21.26 11.59
CA ILE A 80 -9.01 -19.96 11.66
C ILE A 80 -9.75 -18.91 10.81
N CYS A 81 -10.18 -19.26 9.60
CA CYS A 81 -10.95 -18.39 8.74
C CYS A 81 -12.31 -17.98 9.37
N GLU A 82 -13.02 -18.91 10.01
CA GLU A 82 -14.27 -18.63 10.71
C GLU A 82 -14.08 -17.64 11.86
N ASP A 83 -13.05 -17.84 12.68
CA ASP A 83 -12.76 -17.01 13.85
C ASP A 83 -12.45 -15.55 13.49
N ILE A 84 -11.85 -15.32 12.31
CA ILE A 84 -11.50 -13.97 11.81
C ILE A 84 -12.68 -13.33 11.03
N GLY A 85 -13.73 -14.08 10.75
CA GLY A 85 -14.91 -13.59 10.01
C GLY A 85 -14.71 -13.58 8.48
N VAL A 86 -14.03 -14.60 7.94
CA VAL A 86 -13.96 -14.84 6.49
C VAL A 86 -15.33 -15.24 5.94
N ASP A 87 -15.74 -14.64 4.82
CA ASP A 87 -17.00 -14.99 4.18
C ASP A 87 -16.89 -16.29 3.42
N VAL A 88 -15.79 -16.48 2.68
CA VAL A 88 -15.59 -17.61 1.76
C VAL A 88 -14.20 -18.20 1.88
N VAL A 89 -14.14 -19.53 1.97
CA VAL A 89 -12.94 -20.31 1.67
C VAL A 89 -13.14 -21.00 0.31
N PHE A 90 -12.20 -20.81 -0.60
CA PHE A 90 -12.14 -21.53 -1.87
C PHE A 90 -10.98 -22.54 -1.84
N ALA A 91 -11.32 -23.83 -1.77
CA ALA A 91 -10.36 -24.93 -1.68
C ALA A 91 -10.57 -25.95 -2.81
N PRO A 92 -10.22 -25.60 -4.06
CA PRO A 92 -10.39 -26.49 -5.20
C PRO A 92 -9.34 -27.61 -5.22
N SER A 93 -9.65 -28.70 -5.91
CA SER A 93 -8.65 -29.70 -6.30
C SER A 93 -7.88 -29.25 -7.56
N PRO A 94 -6.71 -29.84 -7.87
CA PRO A 94 -5.98 -29.57 -9.11
C PRO A 94 -6.85 -29.76 -10.36
N GLU A 95 -7.70 -30.80 -10.39
CA GLU A 95 -8.58 -31.13 -11.51
C GLU A 95 -9.63 -30.04 -11.73
N VAL A 96 -10.19 -29.49 -10.65
CA VAL A 96 -11.15 -28.36 -10.73
C VAL A 96 -10.51 -27.14 -11.37
N LEU A 97 -9.23 -26.92 -11.13
CA LEU A 97 -8.46 -25.86 -11.77
C LEU A 97 -7.91 -26.26 -13.13
N GLY A 98 -8.15 -27.49 -13.62
CA GLY A 98 -7.57 -27.99 -14.86
C GLY A 98 -6.04 -28.01 -14.83
N ILE A 99 -5.47 -28.38 -13.68
CA ILE A 99 -4.04 -28.61 -13.48
C ILE A 99 -3.83 -30.13 -13.52
N ASP A 100 -3.26 -30.60 -14.61
CA ASP A 100 -2.84 -31.99 -14.77
C ASP A 100 -1.32 -32.08 -14.63
N SER A 101 -0.85 -32.98 -13.78
CA SER A 101 0.59 -33.25 -13.58
C SER A 101 1.23 -34.05 -14.73
N GLY A 102 0.43 -34.61 -15.64
CA GLY A 102 0.89 -35.54 -16.69
C GLY A 102 1.07 -34.94 -18.08
N ASP A 103 0.36 -33.86 -18.42
CA ASP A 103 0.34 -33.31 -19.80
C ASP A 103 0.80 -31.84 -19.84
N GLN A 104 1.83 -31.54 -20.62
CA GLN A 104 2.43 -30.20 -20.74
C GLN A 104 1.62 -29.25 -21.64
N THR A 105 0.32 -29.49 -21.83
CA THR A 105 -0.51 -28.73 -22.78
C THR A 105 -1.20 -27.51 -22.16
N GLN A 106 -1.14 -27.32 -20.83
CA GLN A 106 -1.80 -26.20 -20.17
C GLN A 106 -1.14 -24.84 -20.48
N THR A 107 -1.96 -23.80 -20.60
CA THR A 107 -1.49 -22.42 -20.75
C THR A 107 -0.75 -21.95 -19.48
N MET A 108 0.45 -21.43 -19.68
CA MET A 108 1.29 -20.85 -18.62
C MET A 108 1.43 -19.34 -18.80
N VAL A 109 1.47 -18.62 -17.69
CA VAL A 109 1.83 -17.20 -17.65
C VAL A 109 3.28 -17.09 -17.23
N ILE A 110 4.12 -16.56 -18.12
CA ILE A 110 5.57 -16.48 -17.93
C ILE A 110 5.95 -15.06 -17.53
N PRO A 111 6.48 -14.82 -16.32
CA PRO A 111 7.00 -13.51 -15.94
C PRO A 111 8.19 -13.09 -16.82
N PRO A 112 8.44 -11.77 -16.99
CA PRO A 112 9.62 -11.28 -17.69
C PRO A 112 10.93 -11.83 -17.10
N GLU A 113 11.89 -12.17 -17.97
CA GLU A 113 13.19 -12.72 -17.56
C GLU A 113 13.92 -11.83 -16.55
N SER A 114 13.77 -10.51 -16.67
CA SER A 114 14.37 -9.54 -15.74
C SER A 114 13.99 -9.77 -14.27
N LEU A 115 12.82 -10.37 -14.00
CA LEU A 115 12.33 -10.67 -12.64
C LEU A 115 12.64 -12.10 -12.20
N THR A 116 13.09 -12.97 -13.11
CA THR A 116 13.33 -14.40 -12.85
C THR A 116 14.79 -14.82 -13.06
N ARG A 117 15.69 -13.88 -13.40
CA ARG A 117 17.12 -14.13 -13.59
C ARG A 117 17.96 -14.07 -12.32
N ASN A 118 17.35 -13.82 -11.16
CA ASN A 118 18.04 -13.69 -9.87
C ASN A 118 17.18 -14.15 -8.68
N LEU A 119 17.77 -14.08 -7.47
CA LEU A 119 17.15 -14.46 -6.19
C LEU A 119 16.58 -15.89 -6.22
N CYS A 120 15.39 -16.11 -5.67
CA CYS A 120 14.76 -17.43 -5.57
C CYS A 120 14.55 -18.09 -6.94
N ALA A 121 14.38 -17.32 -8.01
CA ALA A 121 14.04 -17.85 -9.32
C ALA A 121 15.16 -18.74 -9.91
N ILE A 122 16.44 -18.38 -9.69
CA ILE A 122 17.59 -19.20 -10.12
C ILE A 122 17.55 -20.58 -9.45
N PHE A 123 17.21 -20.60 -8.17
CA PHE A 123 17.24 -21.82 -7.36
C PHE A 123 15.95 -22.64 -7.45
N ARG A 124 14.90 -22.08 -8.07
CA ARG A 124 13.59 -22.72 -8.23
C ARG A 124 13.07 -22.52 -9.66
N PRO A 125 13.70 -23.14 -10.67
CA PRO A 125 13.29 -22.99 -12.07
C PRO A 125 11.81 -23.33 -12.27
N GLY A 126 11.08 -22.50 -13.01
CA GLY A 126 9.65 -22.68 -13.27
C GLY A 126 8.72 -22.27 -12.12
N HIS A 127 9.21 -22.07 -10.89
CA HIS A 127 8.41 -21.73 -9.71
C HIS A 127 7.48 -20.53 -9.97
N PHE A 128 8.04 -19.42 -10.45
CA PHE A 128 7.27 -18.19 -10.65
C PHE A 128 6.35 -18.21 -11.86
N ALA A 129 6.61 -19.07 -12.86
CA ALA A 129 5.63 -19.34 -13.91
C ALA A 129 4.40 -20.05 -13.33
N GLY A 130 4.62 -21.02 -12.43
CA GLY A 130 3.56 -21.68 -11.68
C GLY A 130 2.75 -20.69 -10.82
N VAL A 131 3.43 -19.80 -10.09
CA VAL A 131 2.80 -18.76 -9.27
C VAL A 131 1.99 -17.76 -10.12
N ALA A 132 2.57 -17.21 -11.18
CA ALA A 132 1.88 -16.25 -12.05
C ALA A 132 0.65 -16.88 -12.72
N THR A 133 0.76 -18.16 -13.13
CA THR A 133 -0.34 -18.91 -13.73
C THR A 133 -1.49 -19.10 -12.74
N ILE A 134 -1.21 -19.59 -11.53
CA ILE A 134 -2.28 -19.84 -10.54
C ILE A 134 -2.94 -18.55 -10.08
N VAL A 135 -2.17 -17.49 -9.82
CA VAL A 135 -2.70 -16.20 -9.40
C VAL A 135 -3.57 -15.58 -10.51
N SER A 136 -3.15 -15.69 -11.77
CA SER A 136 -3.97 -15.26 -12.91
C SER A 136 -5.30 -16.02 -12.98
N LYS A 137 -5.30 -17.33 -12.72
CA LYS A 137 -6.53 -18.14 -12.67
C LYS A 137 -7.44 -17.70 -11.52
N LEU A 138 -6.87 -17.48 -10.33
CA LEU A 138 -7.63 -16.99 -9.17
C LEU A 138 -8.24 -15.61 -9.43
N PHE A 139 -7.51 -14.67 -10.03
CA PHE A 139 -8.04 -13.36 -10.41
C PHE A 139 -9.18 -13.47 -11.43
N ASN A 140 -9.09 -14.38 -12.41
CA ASN A 140 -10.17 -14.62 -13.36
C ASN A 140 -11.40 -15.32 -12.78
N ILE A 141 -11.21 -16.16 -11.76
CA ILE A 141 -12.29 -16.90 -11.10
C ILE A 141 -13.03 -16.00 -10.09
N ILE A 142 -12.26 -15.30 -9.25
CA ILE A 142 -12.73 -14.56 -8.08
C ILE A 142 -12.99 -13.09 -8.42
N GLN A 143 -12.17 -12.53 -9.32
CA GLN A 143 -12.20 -11.12 -9.72
C GLN A 143 -12.24 -10.17 -8.50
N PRO A 144 -11.25 -10.21 -7.60
CA PRO A 144 -11.25 -9.35 -6.42
C PRO A 144 -10.98 -7.88 -6.78
N GLU A 145 -11.40 -6.93 -5.95
CA GLU A 145 -10.96 -5.53 -6.06
C GLU A 145 -9.58 -5.30 -5.41
N ILE A 146 -9.25 -6.03 -4.34
CA ILE A 146 -7.90 -6.05 -3.73
C ILE A 146 -7.45 -7.49 -3.53
N ALA A 147 -6.18 -7.79 -3.82
CA ALA A 147 -5.52 -9.01 -3.40
C ALA A 147 -4.34 -8.74 -2.46
N TYR A 148 -4.25 -9.51 -1.37
CA TYR A 148 -3.32 -9.30 -0.26
C TYR A 148 -2.20 -10.35 -0.27
N PHE A 149 -0.95 -9.88 -0.24
CA PHE A 149 0.24 -10.73 -0.28
C PHE A 149 1.25 -10.28 0.77
N GLY A 150 1.95 -11.22 1.39
CA GLY A 150 3.00 -10.92 2.36
C GLY A 150 4.27 -10.37 1.72
N GLU A 151 4.87 -9.35 2.34
CA GLU A 151 6.16 -8.76 1.92
C GLU A 151 7.35 -9.70 2.15
N LYS A 152 7.17 -10.75 2.97
CA LYS A 152 8.17 -11.81 3.19
C LYS A 152 8.61 -12.45 1.88
N ASP A 153 7.67 -12.70 0.97
CA ASP A 153 7.94 -13.27 -0.35
C ASP A 153 8.11 -12.12 -1.39
N ALA A 154 9.07 -11.23 -1.15
CA ALA A 154 9.22 -9.97 -1.89
C ALA A 154 9.36 -10.15 -3.42
N GLN A 155 10.09 -11.18 -3.89
CA GLN A 155 10.19 -11.48 -5.32
C GLN A 155 8.84 -11.90 -5.92
N GLN A 156 8.04 -12.69 -5.18
CA GLN A 156 6.67 -13.02 -5.60
C GLN A 156 5.82 -11.77 -5.70
N LEU A 157 5.86 -10.89 -4.69
CA LEU A 157 5.09 -9.65 -4.68
C LEU A 157 5.44 -8.75 -5.86
N ALA A 158 6.73 -8.58 -6.17
CA ALA A 158 7.18 -7.81 -7.33
C ALA A 158 6.68 -8.42 -8.65
N ILE A 159 6.75 -9.74 -8.80
CA ILE A 159 6.25 -10.45 -9.98
C ILE A 159 4.73 -10.31 -10.12
N ILE A 160 3.96 -10.43 -9.04
CA ILE A 160 2.50 -10.26 -9.08
C ILE A 160 2.12 -8.81 -9.41
N ARG A 161 2.83 -7.82 -8.87
CA ARG A 161 2.62 -6.41 -9.26
C ARG A 161 2.89 -6.19 -10.75
N ARG A 162 3.97 -6.79 -11.29
CA ARG A 162 4.29 -6.73 -12.71
C ARG A 162 3.24 -7.43 -13.56
N LEU A 163 2.78 -8.61 -13.14
CA LEU A 163 1.71 -9.38 -13.78
C LEU A 163 0.43 -8.55 -13.91
N VAL A 164 0.02 -7.90 -12.82
CA VAL A 164 -1.18 -7.04 -12.81
C VAL A 164 -1.04 -5.87 -13.77
N ALA A 165 0.12 -5.19 -13.76
CA ALA A 165 0.38 -4.07 -14.66
C ALA A 165 0.41 -4.51 -16.14
N ASP A 166 1.17 -5.56 -16.47
CA ASP A 166 1.38 -5.99 -17.85
C ASP A 166 0.12 -6.59 -18.48
N LEU A 167 -0.72 -7.29 -17.69
CA LEU A 167 -1.96 -7.91 -18.18
C LEU A 167 -3.21 -7.06 -17.91
N ASN A 168 -3.04 -5.82 -17.42
CA ASN A 168 -4.13 -4.89 -17.11
C ASN A 168 -5.21 -5.51 -16.21
N PHE A 169 -4.81 -6.31 -15.21
CA PHE A 169 -5.77 -6.86 -14.27
C PHE A 169 -6.38 -5.71 -13.42
N PRO A 170 -7.72 -5.64 -13.29
CA PRO A 170 -8.37 -4.60 -12.51
C PRO A 170 -8.35 -4.91 -11.00
N VAL A 171 -7.18 -5.26 -10.46
CA VAL A 171 -6.98 -5.70 -9.07
C VAL A 171 -5.90 -4.85 -8.40
N GLU A 172 -6.19 -4.26 -7.24
CA GLU A 172 -5.18 -3.59 -6.40
C GLU A 172 -4.33 -4.66 -5.68
N ILE A 173 -3.00 -4.60 -5.78
CA ILE A 173 -2.09 -5.51 -5.04
C ILE A 173 -1.62 -4.85 -3.76
N LYS A 174 -2.06 -5.38 -2.62
CA LYS A 174 -1.67 -4.92 -1.29
C LYS A 174 -0.55 -5.80 -0.73
N GLY A 175 0.62 -5.19 -0.53
CA GLY A 175 1.71 -5.78 0.26
C GLY A 175 1.42 -5.59 1.75
N CYS A 176 1.60 -6.64 2.53
CA CYS A 176 1.44 -6.61 3.98
C CYS A 176 2.75 -7.02 4.66
N SER A 177 3.14 -6.24 5.66
CA SER A 177 4.43 -6.42 6.32
C SER A 177 4.60 -7.79 6.95
N THR A 178 5.83 -8.30 6.81
CA THR A 178 6.26 -9.58 7.39
C THR A 178 5.98 -9.60 8.88
N GLN A 179 5.12 -10.54 9.30
CA GLN A 179 4.91 -10.81 10.71
C GLN A 179 6.06 -11.65 11.25
N ARG A 180 6.48 -11.35 12.46
CA ARG A 180 7.61 -12.00 13.13
C ARG A 180 7.15 -12.56 14.47
N GLU A 181 7.81 -13.62 14.91
CA GLU A 181 7.76 -14.08 16.29
C GLU A 181 8.38 -13.02 17.22
N GLU A 182 8.15 -13.12 18.53
CA GLU A 182 8.78 -12.22 19.51
C GLU A 182 10.32 -12.28 19.44
N SER A 183 10.87 -13.42 19.03
CA SER A 183 12.30 -13.63 18.76
C SER A 183 12.83 -12.84 17.56
N GLY A 184 11.96 -12.35 16.67
CA GLY A 184 12.33 -11.70 15.41
C GLY A 184 12.30 -12.61 14.18
N LEU A 185 12.14 -13.93 14.36
CA LEU A 185 12.04 -14.88 13.25
C LEU A 185 10.80 -14.57 12.38
N ALA A 186 10.98 -14.48 11.07
CA ALA A 186 9.86 -14.31 10.15
C ALA A 186 8.93 -15.53 10.20
N LEU A 187 7.63 -15.29 10.40
CA LEU A 187 6.64 -16.35 10.47
C LEU A 187 6.48 -17.06 9.12
N SER A 188 6.50 -18.39 9.15
CA SER A 188 6.41 -19.26 7.97
C SER A 188 5.85 -20.63 8.36
N SER A 189 5.03 -21.23 7.49
CA SER A 189 4.57 -22.62 7.69
C SER A 189 5.74 -23.61 7.75
N ARG A 190 6.88 -23.28 7.13
CA ARG A 190 8.11 -24.09 7.18
C ARG A 190 8.84 -24.04 8.53
N ASN A 191 8.53 -23.10 9.44
CA ASN A 191 9.18 -23.04 10.76
C ASN A 191 8.86 -24.27 11.61
N GLN A 192 7.78 -25.00 11.32
CA GLN A 192 7.42 -26.24 11.99
C GLN A 192 8.44 -27.39 11.78
N TYR A 193 9.31 -27.26 10.78
CA TYR A 193 10.36 -28.25 10.49
C TYR A 193 11.66 -27.98 11.27
N LEU A 194 11.78 -26.82 11.92
CA LEU A 194 12.97 -26.44 12.67
C LEU A 194 12.92 -27.02 14.09
N SER A 195 14.04 -27.59 14.54
CA SER A 195 14.29 -27.85 15.96
C SER A 195 14.45 -26.54 16.74
N GLU A 196 14.43 -26.61 18.08
CA GLU A 196 14.66 -25.40 18.90
C GLU A 196 16.07 -24.82 18.74
N SER A 197 17.10 -25.64 18.47
CA SER A 197 18.44 -25.12 18.15
C SER A 197 18.44 -24.44 16.78
N GLU A 198 17.80 -25.06 15.78
CA GLU A 198 17.70 -24.50 14.44
C GLU A 198 16.88 -23.20 14.42
N LYS A 199 15.83 -23.07 15.24
CA LYS A 199 15.11 -21.80 15.41
C LYS A 199 15.99 -20.70 15.99
N SER A 200 16.82 -21.04 16.97
CA SER A 200 17.78 -20.10 17.57
C SER A 200 18.79 -19.63 16.54
N SER A 201 19.34 -20.55 15.75
CA SER A 201 20.25 -20.24 14.63
C SER A 201 19.56 -19.41 13.54
N ALA A 202 18.28 -19.66 13.25
CA ALA A 202 17.54 -18.92 12.24
C ALA A 202 17.36 -17.42 12.56
N LEU A 203 17.52 -16.99 13.82
CA LEU A 203 17.45 -15.58 14.20
C LEU A 203 18.54 -14.73 13.54
N ALA A 204 19.70 -15.32 13.27
CA ALA A 204 20.82 -14.64 12.61
C ALA A 204 20.44 -14.06 11.24
N LEU A 205 19.43 -14.62 10.55
CA LEU A 205 18.92 -14.08 9.28
C LEU A 205 18.37 -12.66 9.48
N PHE A 206 17.54 -12.43 10.49
CA PHE A 206 16.95 -11.11 10.70
C PHE A 206 17.93 -10.16 11.37
N GLU A 207 18.72 -10.64 12.33
CA GLU A 207 19.76 -9.84 12.98
C GLU A 207 20.77 -9.28 11.96
N SER A 208 21.21 -10.11 11.00
CA SER A 208 22.12 -9.68 9.94
C SER A 208 21.51 -8.58 9.05
N LEU A 209 20.21 -8.68 8.72
CA LEU A 209 19.48 -7.63 7.99
C LEU A 209 19.37 -6.34 8.80
N GLN A 210 19.14 -6.42 10.11
CA GLN A 210 19.08 -5.26 10.99
C GLN A 210 20.45 -4.57 11.12
N LEU A 211 21.55 -5.33 11.16
CA LEU A 211 22.90 -4.78 11.14
C LEU A 211 23.16 -3.99 9.86
N ALA A 212 22.81 -4.55 8.70
CA ALA A 212 22.93 -3.87 7.42
C ALA A 212 22.02 -2.62 7.34
N GLN A 213 20.78 -2.70 7.85
CA GLN A 213 19.89 -1.55 7.93
C GLN A 213 20.46 -0.43 8.81
N LYS A 214 21.04 -0.78 9.96
CA LYS A 214 21.69 0.20 10.85
C LYS A 214 22.86 0.89 10.16
N ALA A 215 23.74 0.13 9.50
CA ALA A 215 24.85 0.69 8.72
C ALA A 215 24.34 1.60 7.58
N PHE A 216 23.25 1.18 6.92
CA PHE A 216 22.60 1.97 5.88
C PHE A 216 22.10 3.33 6.40
N VAL A 217 21.40 3.34 7.54
CA VAL A 217 20.95 4.57 8.20
C VAL A 217 22.14 5.46 8.62
N GLN A 218 23.27 4.85 8.98
CA GLN A 218 24.52 5.56 9.31
C GLN A 218 25.30 6.07 8.08
N GLY A 219 24.84 5.77 6.87
CA GLY A 219 25.38 6.32 5.62
C GLY A 219 25.98 5.32 4.65
N THR A 220 26.05 4.02 4.98
CA THR A 220 26.54 2.99 4.06
C THR A 220 25.51 2.66 2.99
N LYS A 221 25.69 3.17 1.77
CA LYS A 221 24.71 3.01 0.67
C LYS A 221 25.11 2.04 -0.42
N THR A 222 26.39 1.68 -0.48
CA THR A 222 26.94 0.81 -1.53
C THR A 222 26.65 -0.66 -1.21
N ARG A 223 26.49 -1.44 -2.28
CA ARG A 223 26.13 -2.86 -2.25
C ARG A 223 27.09 -3.69 -1.42
N GLN A 224 28.37 -3.70 -1.78
CA GLN A 224 29.33 -4.66 -1.23
C GLN A 224 29.49 -4.57 0.30
N PRO A 225 29.61 -3.37 0.91
CA PRO A 225 29.67 -3.27 2.37
C PRO A 225 28.43 -3.81 3.08
N LEU A 226 27.23 -3.55 2.55
CA LEU A 226 25.98 -4.08 3.12
C LEU A 226 25.91 -5.60 3.03
N LEU A 227 26.28 -6.18 1.87
CA LEU A 227 26.34 -7.63 1.70
C LEU A 227 27.37 -8.27 2.63
N ASN A 228 28.56 -7.67 2.76
CA ASN A 228 29.62 -8.17 3.64
C ASN A 228 29.18 -8.21 5.10
N LEU A 229 28.49 -7.17 5.59
CA LEU A 229 27.96 -7.15 6.96
C LEU A 229 26.98 -8.30 7.22
N VAL A 230 26.09 -8.55 6.25
CA VAL A 230 25.15 -9.67 6.36
C VAL A 230 25.90 -10.99 6.37
N GLN A 231 26.79 -11.21 5.39
CA GLN A 231 27.51 -12.47 5.25
C GLN A 231 28.38 -12.77 6.49
N GLN A 232 29.11 -11.78 6.99
CA GLN A 232 29.95 -11.93 8.18
C GLN A 232 29.15 -12.33 9.42
N HIS A 233 27.93 -11.81 9.60
CA HIS A 233 27.07 -12.19 10.73
C HIS A 233 26.54 -13.62 10.55
N LEU A 234 26.15 -13.99 9.34
CA LEU A 234 25.66 -15.35 9.05
C LEU A 234 26.76 -16.41 9.21
N ASP A 235 28.01 -16.09 8.85
CA ASP A 235 29.17 -16.99 8.99
C ASP A 235 29.52 -17.30 10.46
N LEU A 236 28.96 -16.57 11.44
CA LEU A 236 29.11 -16.88 12.87
C LEU A 236 28.30 -18.11 13.31
N THR A 237 27.37 -18.58 12.46
CA THR A 237 26.47 -19.70 12.77
C THR A 237 26.65 -20.83 11.75
N ASP A 238 27.44 -21.84 12.11
CA ASP A 238 27.82 -22.96 11.21
C ASP A 238 26.63 -23.74 10.61
N GLU A 239 25.48 -23.73 11.28
CA GLU A 239 24.26 -24.42 10.85
C GLU A 239 23.58 -23.75 9.65
N ILE A 240 23.94 -22.50 9.33
CA ILE A 240 23.33 -21.71 8.27
C ILE A 240 24.11 -21.88 6.97
N LYS A 241 23.45 -22.45 5.96
CA LYS A 241 23.99 -22.53 4.59
C LYS A 241 23.32 -21.48 3.72
N VAL A 242 23.99 -20.35 3.56
CA VAL A 242 23.53 -19.24 2.73
C VAL A 242 23.42 -19.69 1.27
N GLN A 243 22.25 -19.48 0.68
CA GLN A 243 22.01 -19.71 -0.74
C GLN A 243 22.23 -18.44 -1.54
N TYR A 244 21.75 -17.30 -1.03
CA TYR A 244 22.11 -15.97 -1.53
C TYR A 244 21.90 -14.91 -0.46
N VAL A 245 22.68 -13.84 -0.56
CA VAL A 245 22.41 -12.51 -0.02
C VAL A 245 22.57 -11.54 -1.17
N ASP A 246 21.54 -10.74 -1.44
CA ASP A 246 21.58 -9.84 -2.58
C ASP A 246 20.82 -8.53 -2.28
N LEU A 247 21.27 -7.44 -2.92
CA LEU A 247 20.67 -6.12 -2.87
C LEU A 247 20.15 -5.76 -4.26
N VAL A 248 18.84 -5.63 -4.39
CA VAL A 248 18.19 -5.42 -5.69
C VAL A 248 17.22 -4.25 -5.65
N ASP A 249 16.85 -3.74 -6.81
CA ASP A 249 15.74 -2.79 -6.93
C ASP A 249 14.41 -3.51 -6.58
N PRO A 250 13.57 -2.97 -5.69
CA PRO A 250 12.37 -3.66 -5.22
C PRO A 250 11.27 -3.86 -6.29
N GLN A 251 11.34 -3.17 -7.44
CA GLN A 251 10.34 -3.27 -8.50
C GLN A 251 10.83 -4.12 -9.68
N THR A 252 12.05 -3.85 -10.13
CA THR A 252 12.67 -4.50 -11.29
C THR A 252 13.47 -5.73 -10.91
N LEU A 253 13.75 -5.92 -9.62
CA LEU A 253 14.63 -6.94 -9.06
C LEU A 253 16.03 -6.95 -9.68
N SER A 254 16.45 -5.90 -10.38
CA SER A 254 17.81 -5.86 -10.92
C SER A 254 18.81 -5.55 -9.80
N PRO A 255 20.01 -6.17 -9.80
CA PRO A 255 21.06 -5.86 -8.83
C PRO A 255 21.35 -4.36 -8.77
N LEU A 256 21.49 -3.84 -7.55
CA LEU A 256 21.92 -2.46 -7.30
C LEU A 256 23.37 -2.43 -6.85
N GLU A 257 24.15 -1.49 -7.39
CA GLU A 257 25.49 -1.14 -6.87
C GLU A 257 25.41 -0.16 -5.70
N GLU A 258 24.37 0.68 -5.67
CA GLU A 258 24.11 1.65 -4.62
C GLU A 258 22.60 1.87 -4.44
N VAL A 259 22.16 2.08 -3.20
CA VAL A 259 20.79 2.47 -2.89
C VAL A 259 20.61 3.99 -3.02
N THR A 260 20.20 4.42 -4.21
CA THR A 260 19.93 5.85 -4.50
C THR A 260 18.59 6.32 -3.94
N GLU A 261 17.52 5.53 -4.12
CA GLU A 261 16.17 5.80 -3.62
C GLU A 261 15.66 4.68 -2.71
N SER A 262 15.65 3.44 -3.21
CA SER A 262 15.25 2.27 -2.44
C SER A 262 15.97 1.02 -2.91
N GLY A 263 16.25 0.10 -1.99
CA GLY A 263 16.87 -1.19 -2.27
C GLY A 263 16.29 -2.28 -1.38
N LEU A 264 16.04 -3.45 -1.95
CA LEU A 264 15.60 -4.64 -1.24
C LEU A 264 16.82 -5.50 -0.95
N LEU A 265 17.19 -5.61 0.33
CA LEU A 265 18.22 -6.54 0.78
C LEU A 265 17.53 -7.86 1.17
N ALA A 266 17.81 -8.92 0.43
CA ALA A 266 17.11 -10.20 0.52
C ALA A 266 18.08 -11.35 0.79
N ILE A 267 17.63 -12.32 1.60
CA ILE A 267 18.37 -13.50 2.00
C ILE A 267 17.55 -14.75 1.69
N ALA A 268 18.22 -15.79 1.21
CA ALA A 268 17.75 -17.16 1.35
C ALA A 268 18.87 -18.03 1.91
N ALA A 269 18.54 -18.87 2.88
CA ALA A 269 19.49 -19.79 3.50
C ALA A 269 18.79 -21.08 3.93
N TYR A 270 19.55 -22.15 4.07
CA TYR A 270 19.11 -23.37 4.74
C TYR A 270 19.56 -23.34 6.20
N VAL A 271 18.66 -23.69 7.10
CA VAL A 271 18.98 -24.03 8.50
C VAL A 271 18.59 -25.49 8.68
N GLY A 272 19.58 -26.35 8.89
CA GLY A 272 19.40 -27.79 8.75
C GLY A 272 18.94 -28.16 7.34
N SER A 273 17.74 -28.72 7.23
CA SER A 273 17.11 -29.06 5.93
C SER A 273 16.07 -28.03 5.45
N THR A 274 15.76 -27.04 6.28
CA THR A 274 14.66 -26.10 6.04
C THR A 274 15.17 -24.86 5.31
N ARG A 275 14.64 -24.60 4.11
CA ARG A 275 14.95 -23.38 3.36
C ARG A 275 14.11 -22.20 3.87
N LEU A 276 14.78 -21.20 4.43
CA LEU A 276 14.19 -19.96 4.92
C LEU A 276 14.52 -18.80 3.98
N ILE A 277 13.66 -17.79 4.00
CA ILE A 277 13.87 -16.51 3.30
C ILE A 277 13.51 -15.37 4.24
N ASP A 278 14.21 -14.25 4.08
CA ASP A 278 13.87 -13.00 4.74
C ASP A 278 14.35 -11.81 3.88
N ASN A 279 13.82 -10.63 4.13
CA ASN A 279 14.23 -9.42 3.43
C ASN A 279 13.94 -8.15 4.25
N ILE A 280 14.62 -7.06 3.89
CA ILE A 280 14.35 -5.72 4.40
C ILE A 280 14.42 -4.69 3.28
N LEU A 281 13.51 -3.72 3.31
CA LEU A 281 13.52 -2.59 2.40
C LEU A 281 14.34 -1.44 2.99
N LEU A 282 15.40 -1.06 2.30
CA LEU A 282 16.23 0.11 2.58
C LEU A 282 15.72 1.29 1.76
N ARG A 283 15.51 2.45 2.38
CA ARG A 283 15.02 3.66 1.70
C ARG A 283 15.95 4.84 1.95
N ASN A 284 16.53 5.35 0.88
CA ASN A 284 17.34 6.56 0.87
C ASN A 284 16.48 7.73 0.40
N ARG A 285 15.53 8.15 1.23
CA ARG A 285 14.70 9.33 0.98
C ARG A 285 14.63 10.19 2.22
N GLN A 286 14.41 11.49 2.04
CA GLN A 286 14.09 12.35 3.18
C GLN A 286 12.69 12.01 3.72
N PRO A 287 12.40 12.26 5.00
CA PRO A 287 11.11 11.84 5.55
C PRO A 287 9.94 12.63 4.93
N ILE A 288 8.78 11.98 4.90
CA ILE A 288 7.50 12.50 4.44
C ILE A 288 6.62 12.74 5.66
N ILE A 289 5.97 13.90 5.69
CA ILE A 289 4.92 14.21 6.66
C ILE A 289 3.58 14.19 5.95
N ALA A 290 2.70 13.27 6.33
CA ALA A 290 1.33 13.19 5.86
C ALA A 290 0.39 13.86 6.86
N ILE A 291 -0.39 14.86 6.41
CA ILE A 291 -1.35 15.59 7.25
C ILE A 291 -2.76 15.42 6.70
N ASP A 292 -3.56 14.59 7.35
CA ASP A 292 -4.96 14.36 7.02
C ASP A 292 -5.90 15.06 7.99
N GLY A 293 -7.16 15.21 7.58
CA GLY A 293 -8.22 15.72 8.44
C GLY A 293 -9.38 16.37 7.67
N PRO A 294 -10.45 16.77 8.36
CA PRO A 294 -11.63 17.37 7.74
C PRO A 294 -11.38 18.81 7.25
N ALA A 295 -12.28 19.31 6.40
CA ALA A 295 -12.19 20.67 5.87
C ALA A 295 -12.30 21.71 7.00
N GLY A 296 -11.50 22.76 6.96
CA GLY A 296 -11.52 23.81 8.00
C GLY A 296 -10.70 23.50 9.26
N ALA A 297 -10.08 22.31 9.38
CA ALA A 297 -9.23 21.95 10.52
C ALA A 297 -7.86 22.69 10.56
N GLY A 298 -7.64 23.70 9.70
CA GLY A 298 -6.38 24.44 9.63
C GLY A 298 -5.25 23.78 8.83
N LYS A 299 -5.52 22.64 8.17
CA LYS A 299 -4.51 21.82 7.47
C LYS A 299 -3.61 22.61 6.53
N SER A 300 -4.17 23.38 5.59
CA SER A 300 -3.38 24.03 4.54
C SER A 300 -2.41 25.05 5.11
N THR A 301 -2.85 25.81 6.10
CA THR A 301 -1.99 26.81 6.75
C THR A 301 -0.91 26.15 7.60
N VAL A 302 -1.28 25.16 8.42
CA VAL A 302 -0.32 24.40 9.25
C VAL A 302 0.71 23.69 8.38
N THR A 303 0.28 22.98 7.34
CA THR A 303 1.14 22.19 6.43
C THR A 303 2.17 23.08 5.74
N ARG A 304 1.77 24.28 5.27
CA ARG A 304 2.69 25.25 4.66
C ARG A 304 3.73 25.78 5.65
N LEU A 305 3.35 26.03 6.89
CA LEU A 305 4.26 26.50 7.92
C LEU A 305 5.23 25.40 8.34
N VAL A 306 4.75 24.16 8.54
CA VAL A 306 5.61 22.99 8.81
C VAL A 306 6.61 22.79 7.68
N ALA A 307 6.15 22.85 6.41
CA ALA A 307 7.03 22.73 5.25
C ALA A 307 8.10 23.84 5.24
N LYS A 308 7.73 25.08 5.55
CA LYS A 308 8.67 26.21 5.65
C LYS A 308 9.69 26.01 6.77
N GLU A 309 9.25 25.68 7.98
CA GLU A 309 10.13 25.53 9.15
C GLU A 309 11.11 24.37 9.01
N LEU A 310 10.70 23.28 8.35
CA LEU A 310 11.53 22.10 8.13
C LEU A 310 12.30 22.11 6.80
N ASN A 311 12.12 23.15 5.98
CA ASN A 311 12.64 23.24 4.62
C ASN A 311 12.27 22.02 3.75
N LEU A 312 11.00 21.63 3.82
CA LEU A 312 10.41 20.52 3.06
C LEU A 312 9.52 21.06 1.94
N LEU A 313 9.34 20.24 0.90
CA LEU A 313 8.43 20.53 -0.18
C LEU A 313 6.96 20.48 0.31
N TYR A 314 6.17 21.53 0.06
CA TYR A 314 4.73 21.50 0.31
C TYR A 314 3.98 20.92 -0.89
N LEU A 315 3.25 19.82 -0.68
CA LEU A 315 2.39 19.19 -1.70
C LEU A 315 0.90 19.49 -1.41
N ASP A 316 0.34 20.46 -2.14
CA ASP A 316 -1.09 20.80 -2.11
C ASP A 316 -1.90 19.81 -2.96
N THR A 317 -2.22 18.64 -2.39
CA THR A 317 -3.01 17.63 -3.12
C THR A 317 -4.42 18.14 -3.44
N GLY A 318 -4.96 19.05 -2.62
CA GLY A 318 -6.26 19.67 -2.86
C GLY A 318 -6.29 20.45 -4.17
N ALA A 319 -5.17 21.07 -4.55
CA ALA A 319 -5.04 21.78 -5.82
C ALA A 319 -5.10 20.83 -7.03
N MET A 320 -4.63 19.60 -6.88
CA MET A 320 -4.72 18.56 -7.91
C MET A 320 -6.18 18.19 -8.22
N TYR A 321 -6.97 17.94 -7.17
CA TYR A 321 -8.40 17.65 -7.33
C TYR A 321 -9.16 18.85 -7.90
N ARG A 322 -8.83 20.08 -7.49
CA ARG A 322 -9.44 21.30 -8.06
C ARG A 322 -9.08 21.50 -9.54
N ALA A 323 -7.86 21.16 -9.95
CA ALA A 323 -7.45 21.23 -11.35
C ALA A 323 -8.23 20.25 -12.23
N LEU A 324 -8.41 19.00 -11.78
CA LEU A 324 -9.25 18.04 -12.52
C LEU A 324 -10.73 18.47 -12.53
N ALA A 325 -11.25 19.00 -11.42
CA ALA A 325 -12.61 19.54 -11.39
C ALA A 325 -12.81 20.71 -12.36
N TRP A 326 -11.82 21.60 -12.46
CA TRP A 326 -11.81 22.67 -13.45
C TRP A 326 -11.79 22.11 -14.88
N LEU A 327 -10.96 21.11 -15.17
CA LEU A 327 -10.88 20.48 -16.49
C LEU A 327 -12.21 19.83 -16.91
N VAL A 328 -12.82 19.05 -16.02
CA VAL A 328 -14.14 18.45 -16.27
C VAL A 328 -15.18 19.52 -16.54
N ARG A 329 -15.18 20.61 -15.76
CA ARG A 329 -16.10 21.72 -15.97
C ARG A 329 -15.88 22.42 -17.34
N GLN A 330 -14.64 22.57 -17.78
CA GLN A 330 -14.33 23.17 -19.09
C GLN A 330 -14.75 22.28 -20.26
N SER A 331 -14.69 20.96 -20.09
CA SER A 331 -15.13 20.01 -21.11
C SER A 331 -16.64 19.99 -21.34
N GLY A 332 -17.43 20.49 -20.38
CA GLY A 332 -18.89 20.44 -20.42
C GLY A 332 -19.50 19.07 -20.10
N LEU A 333 -18.68 18.09 -19.70
CA LEU A 333 -19.15 16.77 -19.27
C LEU A 333 -20.04 16.87 -18.02
N ALA A 334 -21.11 16.07 -18.01
CA ALA A 334 -21.93 15.92 -16.82
C ALA A 334 -21.14 15.17 -15.73
N LEU A 335 -21.31 15.54 -14.46
CA LEU A 335 -20.63 14.85 -13.34
C LEU A 335 -21.02 13.37 -13.21
N THR A 336 -22.15 12.98 -13.82
CA THR A 336 -22.65 11.60 -13.88
C THR A 336 -22.03 10.78 -15.02
N ASP A 337 -21.34 11.41 -15.96
CA ASP A 337 -20.64 10.72 -17.05
C ASP A 337 -19.25 10.25 -16.56
N GLU A 338 -19.26 9.23 -15.70
CA GLU A 338 -18.03 8.69 -15.11
C GLU A 338 -17.06 8.16 -16.19
N ALA A 339 -17.58 7.61 -17.28
CA ALA A 339 -16.76 7.09 -18.37
C ALA A 339 -16.08 8.22 -19.17
N GLY A 340 -16.84 9.27 -19.52
CA GLY A 340 -16.26 10.45 -20.19
C GLY A 340 -15.26 11.18 -19.30
N ILE A 341 -15.55 11.28 -18.00
CA ILE A 341 -14.61 11.88 -17.04
C ILE A 341 -13.34 11.03 -16.92
N ALA A 342 -13.47 9.71 -16.79
CA ALA A 342 -12.35 8.78 -16.76
C ALA A 342 -11.43 8.96 -17.98
N GLU A 343 -12.01 8.98 -19.19
CA GLU A 343 -11.27 9.20 -20.44
C GLU A 343 -10.52 10.54 -20.43
N LEU A 344 -11.21 11.62 -20.02
CA LEU A 344 -10.63 12.96 -19.97
C LEU A 344 -9.48 13.08 -18.96
N VAL A 345 -9.66 12.58 -17.74
CA VAL A 345 -8.67 12.74 -16.67
C VAL A 345 -7.46 11.85 -16.88
N SER A 346 -7.61 10.66 -17.48
CA SER A 346 -6.50 9.76 -17.80
C SER A 346 -5.55 10.33 -18.85
N GLN A 347 -6.00 11.29 -19.67
CA GLN A 347 -5.18 11.99 -20.66
C GLN A 347 -4.64 13.33 -20.14
N ALA A 348 -5.04 13.77 -18.95
CA ALA A 348 -4.66 15.07 -18.42
C ALA A 348 -3.20 15.10 -17.95
N ASN A 349 -2.44 16.11 -18.38
CA ASN A 349 -1.09 16.36 -17.89
C ASN A 349 -1.13 17.43 -16.78
N LEU A 350 -1.09 16.97 -15.53
CA LEU A 350 -1.11 17.83 -14.34
C LEU A 350 0.31 18.05 -13.80
N ALA A 351 0.69 19.31 -13.59
CA ALA A 351 1.96 19.69 -12.99
C ALA A 351 1.75 20.67 -11.83
N LEU A 352 2.31 20.34 -10.66
CA LEU A 352 2.42 21.24 -9.52
C LEU A 352 3.84 21.81 -9.47
N ILE A 353 3.93 23.13 -9.48
CA ILE A 353 5.17 23.89 -9.45
C ILE A 353 5.22 24.61 -8.09
N PRO A 354 6.02 24.11 -7.13
CA PRO A 354 6.15 24.69 -5.81
C PRO A 354 6.57 26.16 -5.88
N GLN A 355 6.03 26.99 -5.01
CA GLN A 355 6.38 28.40 -4.89
C GLN A 355 6.88 28.72 -3.49
N PRO A 356 7.76 29.72 -3.33
CA PRO A 356 8.19 30.18 -2.01
C PRO A 356 7.00 30.68 -1.19
N TYR A 357 6.96 30.36 0.10
CA TYR A 357 5.97 30.94 1.01
C TYR A 357 6.07 32.48 0.99
N PRO A 358 4.95 33.24 0.91
CA PRO A 358 3.56 32.80 1.07
C PRO A 358 2.82 32.47 -0.23
N GLN A 359 3.49 32.45 -1.38
CA GLN A 359 2.86 32.21 -2.67
C GLN A 359 2.26 30.81 -2.73
N ALA A 360 1.09 30.70 -3.35
CA ALA A 360 0.46 29.40 -3.53
C ALA A 360 1.17 28.59 -4.62
N THR A 361 1.15 27.27 -4.49
CA THR A 361 1.65 26.37 -5.53
C THR A 361 1.00 26.72 -6.87
N ARG A 362 1.85 26.88 -7.89
CA ARG A 362 1.42 27.13 -9.26
C ARG A 362 0.99 25.80 -9.87
N VAL A 363 -0.17 25.78 -10.52
CA VAL A 363 -0.78 24.56 -11.04
C VAL A 363 -0.99 24.71 -12.53
N LYS A 364 -0.48 23.74 -13.28
CA LYS A 364 -0.74 23.64 -14.73
C LYS A 364 -1.49 22.37 -15.05
N ILE A 365 -2.45 22.47 -15.96
CA ILE A 365 -3.13 21.31 -16.54
C ILE A 365 -3.13 21.46 -18.07
N ASN A 366 -2.66 20.43 -18.77
CA ASN A 366 -2.48 20.45 -20.23
C ASN A 366 -1.67 21.66 -20.73
N GLY A 367 -0.70 22.11 -19.92
CA GLY A 367 0.15 23.27 -20.20
C GLY A 367 -0.44 24.63 -19.81
N GLU A 368 -1.75 24.72 -19.55
CA GLU A 368 -2.44 25.94 -19.13
C GLU A 368 -2.24 26.20 -17.64
N ASP A 369 -1.94 27.45 -17.27
CA ASP A 369 -1.84 27.87 -15.88
C ASP A 369 -3.23 28.16 -15.30
N VAL A 370 -3.68 27.27 -14.41
CA VAL A 370 -5.01 27.33 -13.83
C VAL A 370 -4.98 27.76 -12.36
N THR A 371 -3.84 28.27 -11.88
CA THR A 371 -3.57 28.55 -10.47
C THR A 371 -4.68 29.36 -9.80
N GLU A 372 -5.14 30.45 -10.42
CA GLU A 372 -6.23 31.26 -9.88
C GLU A 372 -7.61 30.69 -10.21
N ALA A 373 -7.79 30.15 -11.42
CA ALA A 373 -9.06 29.61 -11.89
C ALA A 373 -9.57 28.43 -11.04
N ILE A 374 -8.67 27.63 -10.46
CA ILE A 374 -9.05 26.49 -9.61
C ILE A 374 -9.55 26.91 -8.22
N ARG A 375 -9.39 28.17 -7.83
CA ARG A 375 -9.75 28.67 -6.48
C ARG A 375 -11.13 29.33 -6.42
N THR A 376 -11.85 29.33 -7.53
CA THR A 376 -13.19 29.92 -7.58
C THR A 376 -14.20 29.07 -6.79
N PRO A 377 -15.28 29.67 -6.27
CA PRO A 377 -16.36 28.94 -5.60
C PRO A 377 -16.97 27.85 -6.49
N GLU A 378 -17.10 28.12 -7.79
CA GLU A 378 -17.69 27.20 -8.77
C GLU A 378 -16.87 25.91 -8.87
N VAL A 379 -15.54 26.01 -9.02
CA VAL A 379 -14.67 24.82 -9.05
C VAL A 379 -14.69 24.10 -7.70
N THR A 380 -14.63 24.85 -6.60
CA THR A 380 -14.61 24.30 -5.24
C THR A 380 -15.85 23.43 -4.96
N SER A 381 -17.02 23.82 -5.48
CA SER A 381 -18.27 23.06 -5.32
C SER A 381 -18.25 21.68 -5.99
N LEU A 382 -17.47 21.50 -7.05
CA LEU A 382 -17.40 20.26 -7.84
C LEU A 382 -16.41 19.24 -7.23
N VAL A 383 -15.46 19.70 -6.41
CA VAL A 383 -14.34 18.89 -5.93
C VAL A 383 -14.80 17.63 -5.22
N SER A 384 -15.81 17.70 -4.35
CA SER A 384 -16.25 16.53 -3.58
C SER A 384 -16.80 15.42 -4.49
N ALA A 385 -17.57 15.76 -5.52
CA ALA A 385 -18.11 14.80 -6.48
C ALA A 385 -17.00 14.18 -7.34
N ILE A 386 -16.11 15.01 -7.89
CA ILE A 386 -14.96 14.56 -8.68
C ILE A 386 -14.02 13.66 -7.85
N ALA A 387 -13.77 14.05 -6.60
CA ALA A 387 -12.94 13.32 -5.67
C ALA A 387 -13.54 11.97 -5.20
N ALA A 388 -14.83 11.73 -5.43
CA ALA A 388 -15.51 10.47 -5.11
C ALA A 388 -15.38 9.43 -6.23
N GLN A 389 -15.00 9.84 -7.45
CA GLN A 389 -14.84 8.93 -8.58
C GLN A 389 -13.54 8.13 -8.50
N LYS A 390 -13.62 6.83 -8.83
CA LYS A 390 -12.50 5.88 -8.74
C LYS A 390 -11.32 6.29 -9.63
N THR A 391 -11.58 6.52 -10.91
CA THR A 391 -10.52 6.80 -11.89
C THR A 391 -9.78 8.09 -11.58
N VAL A 392 -10.47 9.13 -11.10
CA VAL A 392 -9.86 10.39 -10.66
C VAL A 392 -8.84 10.12 -9.54
N ARG A 393 -9.22 9.31 -8.55
CA ARG A 393 -8.33 8.93 -7.44
C ARG A 393 -7.12 8.14 -7.93
N GLU A 394 -7.33 7.16 -8.81
CA GLU A 394 -6.27 6.31 -9.36
C GLU A 394 -5.24 7.12 -10.16
N VAL A 395 -5.70 8.03 -11.03
CA VAL A 395 -4.83 8.92 -11.81
C VAL A 395 -4.03 9.82 -10.89
N LEU A 396 -4.68 10.47 -9.91
CA LEU A 396 -3.98 11.37 -9.00
C LEU A 396 -3.03 10.66 -8.03
N LEU A 397 -3.36 9.44 -7.59
CA LEU A 397 -2.53 8.68 -6.68
C LEU A 397 -1.12 8.46 -7.24
N GLN A 398 -1.02 8.08 -8.52
CA GLN A 398 0.26 7.88 -9.20
C GLN A 398 1.07 9.17 -9.24
N THR A 399 0.44 10.28 -9.62
CA THR A 399 1.10 11.59 -9.65
C THR A 399 1.56 12.01 -8.26
N GLN A 400 0.72 11.87 -7.24
CA GLN A 400 1.05 12.22 -5.85
C GLN A 400 2.22 11.38 -5.33
N GLN A 401 2.20 10.07 -5.52
CA GLN A 401 3.28 9.17 -5.11
C GLN A 401 4.60 9.49 -5.81
N SER A 402 4.55 9.96 -7.06
CA SER A 402 5.76 10.36 -7.78
C SER A 402 6.52 11.51 -7.10
N TYR A 403 5.81 12.47 -6.48
CA TYR A 403 6.42 13.55 -5.69
C TYR A 403 7.10 13.03 -4.42
N GLY A 404 6.64 11.91 -3.86
CA GLY A 404 7.20 11.31 -2.64
C GLY A 404 8.39 10.38 -2.84
N LYS A 405 8.82 10.09 -4.07
CA LYS A 405 9.93 9.14 -4.32
C LYS A 405 11.23 9.56 -3.61
N LYS A 406 11.60 10.83 -3.72
CA LYS A 406 12.76 11.42 -3.01
C LYS A 406 12.44 11.83 -1.57
N GLY A 407 11.17 11.74 -1.20
CA GLY A 407 10.63 12.22 0.06
C GLY A 407 10.89 13.71 0.26
N GLY A 408 11.09 14.13 1.51
CA GLY A 408 11.42 15.53 1.82
C GLY A 408 10.25 16.47 1.58
N LEU A 409 9.04 16.01 1.90
CA LEU A 409 7.81 16.74 1.63
C LEU A 409 6.82 16.66 2.80
N VAL A 410 5.94 17.64 2.85
CA VAL A 410 4.75 17.68 3.70
C VAL A 410 3.55 17.74 2.76
N ALA A 411 2.72 16.70 2.81
CA ALA A 411 1.51 16.59 2.00
C ALA A 411 0.28 16.70 2.88
N GLU A 412 -0.72 17.43 2.39
CA GLU A 412 -2.02 17.49 3.06
C GLU A 412 -3.13 16.87 2.22
N GLY A 413 -4.17 16.35 2.88
CA GLY A 413 -5.32 15.79 2.18
C GLY A 413 -6.34 15.13 3.11
N ARG A 414 -6.94 14.05 2.62
CA ARG A 414 -7.94 13.27 3.34
C ARG A 414 -7.56 11.80 3.52
N ASP A 415 -6.63 11.33 2.70
CA ASP A 415 -6.18 9.95 2.59
C ASP A 415 -4.66 9.87 2.33
N ILE A 416 -3.92 10.89 2.76
CA ILE A 416 -2.47 10.96 2.56
C ILE A 416 -1.78 9.84 3.32
N GLY A 417 -2.02 9.71 4.62
CA GLY A 417 -1.40 8.69 5.47
C GLY A 417 -2.00 7.30 5.32
N THR A 418 -3.16 7.16 4.67
CA THR A 418 -3.84 5.86 4.47
C THR A 418 -3.66 5.27 3.07
N LYS A 419 -3.57 6.12 2.03
CA LYS A 419 -3.52 5.69 0.62
C LYS A 419 -2.32 6.26 -0.14
N VAL A 420 -2.04 7.55 -0.02
CA VAL A 420 -1.00 8.21 -0.83
C VAL A 420 0.41 7.83 -0.37
N PHE A 421 0.72 8.10 0.90
CA PHE A 421 1.97 7.80 1.59
C PHE A 421 1.66 6.96 2.84
N PRO A 422 1.19 5.70 2.69
CA PRO A 422 0.93 4.78 3.81
C PRO A 422 2.20 4.40 4.58
N ASP A 423 3.34 4.84 4.10
CA ASP A 423 4.67 4.59 4.58
C ASP A 423 5.41 5.89 4.94
N ALA A 424 4.67 7.02 5.04
CA ALA A 424 5.19 8.27 5.56
C ALA A 424 5.68 8.10 7.01
N GLU A 425 6.82 8.68 7.32
CA GLU A 425 7.49 8.52 8.61
C GLU A 425 6.78 9.31 9.73
N VAL A 426 6.04 10.37 9.39
CA VAL A 426 5.14 11.08 10.30
C VAL A 426 3.77 11.20 9.67
N LYS A 427 2.74 10.68 10.34
CA LYS A 427 1.34 10.82 9.94
C LYS A 427 0.58 11.56 11.02
N ILE A 428 -0.07 12.64 10.65
CA ILE A 428 -0.87 13.50 11.52
C ILE A 428 -2.32 13.46 11.05
N PHE A 429 -3.23 13.29 11.99
CA PHE A 429 -4.66 13.46 11.75
C PHE A 429 -5.16 14.67 12.54
N LEU A 430 -5.35 15.79 11.85
CA LEU A 430 -5.85 17.03 12.45
C LEU A 430 -7.36 16.93 12.64
N THR A 431 -7.83 17.21 13.86
CA THR A 431 -9.25 17.29 14.17
C THR A 431 -9.61 18.66 14.73
N ALA A 432 -10.88 19.03 14.59
CA ALA A 432 -11.48 20.20 15.21
C ALA A 432 -12.99 19.99 15.23
N THR A 433 -13.68 20.53 16.24
CA THR A 433 -15.15 20.47 16.29
C THR A 433 -15.77 21.22 15.12
N VAL A 434 -16.95 20.78 14.67
CA VAL A 434 -17.70 21.44 13.58
C VAL A 434 -17.89 22.93 13.88
N GLY A 435 -18.28 23.26 15.12
CA GLY A 435 -18.49 24.65 15.54
C GLY A 435 -17.21 25.50 15.53
N GLU A 436 -16.06 24.95 15.91
CA GLU A 436 -14.79 25.66 15.80
C GLU A 436 -14.44 25.96 14.33
N ARG A 437 -14.60 24.97 13.45
CA ARG A 437 -14.32 25.14 12.01
C ARG A 437 -15.31 26.11 11.35
N ALA A 438 -16.58 26.08 11.76
CA ALA A 438 -17.59 27.03 11.30
C ALA A 438 -17.27 28.46 11.76
N ARG A 439 -16.83 28.65 13.02
CA ARG A 439 -16.38 29.96 13.53
C ARG A 439 -15.18 30.50 12.76
N ARG A 440 -14.16 29.68 12.49
CA ARG A 440 -13.00 30.06 11.65
C ARG A 440 -13.45 30.47 10.25
N ARG A 441 -14.35 29.71 9.64
CA ARG A 441 -14.85 29.98 8.29
C ARG A 441 -15.68 31.25 8.22
N LEU A 442 -16.47 31.53 9.25
CA LEU A 442 -17.24 32.78 9.35
C LEU A 442 -16.31 33.98 9.44
N ALA A 443 -15.24 33.90 10.24
CA ALA A 443 -14.23 34.95 10.34
C ALA A 443 -13.53 35.21 8.99
N ASP A 444 -13.20 34.15 8.23
CA ASP A 444 -12.64 34.29 6.87
C ASP A 444 -13.60 35.05 5.94
N PHE A 445 -14.91 34.75 6.00
CA PHE A 445 -15.91 35.42 5.17
C PHE A 445 -16.12 36.87 5.57
N GLN A 446 -16.15 37.16 6.87
CA GLN A 446 -16.23 38.53 7.39
C GLN A 446 -15.02 39.36 6.96
N ALA A 447 -13.81 38.79 6.99
CA ALA A 447 -12.60 39.44 6.50
C ALA A 447 -12.65 39.72 4.98
N GLN A 448 -13.45 38.96 4.22
CA GLN A 448 -13.69 39.15 2.78
C GLN A 448 -14.92 40.04 2.50
N GLY A 449 -15.51 40.66 3.52
CA GLY A 449 -16.67 41.55 3.38
C GLY A 449 -18.01 40.84 3.17
N LYS A 450 -18.11 39.53 3.44
CA LYS A 450 -19.36 38.76 3.40
C LYS A 450 -19.95 38.61 4.80
N THR A 451 -21.05 39.32 5.07
CA THR A 451 -21.64 39.39 6.43
C THR A 451 -22.97 38.66 6.58
N ASP A 452 -23.65 38.28 5.50
CA ASP A 452 -25.00 37.66 5.53
C ASP A 452 -24.99 36.14 5.81
N ILE A 453 -23.87 35.58 6.30
CA ILE A 453 -23.70 34.15 6.51
C ILE A 453 -23.92 33.83 7.99
N ARG A 454 -24.89 32.95 8.28
CA ARG A 454 -25.17 32.51 9.65
C ARG A 454 -24.26 31.34 10.04
N LEU A 455 -23.82 31.32 11.29
CA LEU A 455 -22.96 30.25 11.81
C LEU A 455 -23.61 28.87 11.70
N GLU A 456 -24.90 28.76 11.98
CA GLU A 456 -25.68 27.51 11.92
C GLU A 456 -25.76 26.90 10.52
N ASP A 457 -25.74 27.74 9.48
CA ASP A 457 -25.75 27.26 8.09
C ASP A 457 -24.37 26.68 7.73
N LEU A 458 -23.29 27.35 8.15
CA LEU A 458 -21.92 26.84 7.99
C LEU A 458 -21.68 25.53 8.75
N GLU A 459 -22.21 25.40 9.96
CA GLU A 459 -22.11 24.15 10.73
C GLU A 459 -22.78 22.99 10.00
N ARG A 460 -23.98 23.20 9.45
CA ARG A 460 -24.70 22.19 8.66
C ARG A 460 -23.96 21.81 7.39
N GLU A 461 -23.46 22.78 6.62
CA GLU A 461 -22.68 22.52 5.41
C GLU A 461 -21.39 21.73 5.71
N ILE A 462 -20.67 22.11 6.77
CA ILE A 462 -19.44 21.43 7.19
C ILE A 462 -19.76 20.00 7.65
N ALA A 463 -20.81 19.80 8.44
CA ALA A 463 -21.19 18.47 8.92
C ALA A 463 -21.61 17.53 7.77
N GLN A 464 -22.40 18.05 6.82
CA GLN A 464 -22.80 17.28 5.63
C GLN A 464 -21.59 16.89 4.79
N ARG A 465 -20.63 17.80 4.62
CA ARG A 465 -19.39 17.53 3.89
C ARG A 465 -18.53 16.47 4.58
N ASP A 466 -18.37 16.55 5.89
CA ASP A 466 -17.64 15.55 6.67
C ASP A 466 -18.27 14.16 6.55
N GLN A 467 -19.61 14.07 6.58
CA GLN A 467 -20.32 12.82 6.34
C GLN A 467 -20.02 12.27 4.95
N GLN A 468 -20.09 13.09 3.91
CA GLN A 468 -19.76 12.66 2.54
C GLN A 468 -18.30 12.18 2.40
N ASP A 469 -17.36 12.90 3.00
CA ASP A 469 -15.94 12.55 2.93
C ASP A 469 -15.59 11.27 3.70
N SER A 470 -16.25 11.02 4.83
CA SER A 470 -15.99 9.86 5.69
C SER A 470 -16.75 8.60 5.26
N THR A 471 -17.89 8.74 4.57
CA THR A 471 -18.74 7.60 4.16
C THR A 471 -18.61 7.20 2.69
N ARG A 472 -17.78 7.90 1.91
CA ARG A 472 -17.53 7.52 0.51
C ARG A 472 -16.91 6.13 0.40
N ALA A 473 -17.30 5.40 -0.65
CA ALA A 473 -16.80 4.05 -0.92
C ALA A 473 -15.28 4.02 -1.23
N ILE A 474 -14.73 5.10 -1.78
CA ILE A 474 -13.34 5.14 -2.25
C ILE A 474 -12.52 6.11 -1.40
N ALA A 475 -11.50 5.56 -0.74
CA ALA A 475 -10.55 6.28 0.10
C ALA A 475 -11.22 7.21 1.13
N PRO A 476 -12.13 6.73 2.00
CA PRO A 476 -12.82 7.59 2.97
C PRO A 476 -11.84 8.35 3.86
N LEU A 477 -12.26 9.51 4.36
CA LEU A 477 -11.52 10.25 5.38
C LEU A 477 -11.50 9.45 6.67
N THR A 478 -10.40 8.75 6.91
CA THR A 478 -10.16 7.92 8.08
C THR A 478 -8.76 8.16 8.60
N LYS A 479 -8.60 8.15 9.93
CA LYS A 479 -7.30 8.20 10.58
C LYS A 479 -6.50 6.93 10.26
N ALA A 480 -5.26 7.08 9.80
CA ALA A 480 -4.36 5.93 9.65
C ALA A 480 -4.04 5.32 11.03
N ILE A 481 -3.80 4.02 11.09
CA ILE A 481 -3.60 3.27 12.36
C ILE A 481 -2.47 3.87 13.20
N ASP A 482 -1.40 4.27 12.54
CA ASP A 482 -0.19 4.86 13.12
C ASP A 482 -0.18 6.40 13.07
N ALA A 483 -1.29 7.03 12.69
CA ALA A 483 -1.39 8.49 12.69
C ALA A 483 -1.59 9.05 14.11
N ILE A 484 -0.83 10.10 14.41
CA ILE A 484 -0.95 10.88 15.64
C ILE A 484 -2.08 11.88 15.44
N GLU A 485 -3.07 11.85 16.33
CA GLU A 485 -4.19 12.78 16.28
C GLU A 485 -3.88 14.06 17.06
N ILE A 486 -4.18 15.21 16.45
CA ILE A 486 -4.03 16.52 17.08
C ILE A 486 -5.35 17.27 16.96
N GLN A 487 -6.04 17.43 18.10
CA GLN A 487 -7.20 18.30 18.20
C GLN A 487 -6.74 19.76 18.21
N THR A 488 -7.23 20.55 17.26
CA THR A 488 -6.82 21.94 17.05
C THR A 488 -7.77 22.97 17.68
N ASP A 489 -8.80 22.52 18.39
CA ASP A 489 -9.72 23.41 19.11
C ASP A 489 -8.95 24.20 20.19
N GLY A 490 -9.11 25.53 20.17
CA GLY A 490 -8.42 26.42 21.11
C GLY A 490 -6.91 26.53 20.93
N LEU A 491 -6.30 25.81 19.98
CA LEU A 491 -4.89 25.96 19.63
C LEU A 491 -4.70 26.96 18.50
N SER A 492 -3.69 27.81 18.65
CA SER A 492 -3.21 28.68 17.58
C SER A 492 -2.47 27.87 16.51
N ILE A 493 -2.44 28.40 15.28
CA ILE A 493 -1.71 27.77 14.17
C ILE A 493 -0.22 27.55 14.52
N PRO A 494 0.52 28.51 15.11
CA PRO A 494 1.91 28.29 15.54
C PRO A 494 2.08 27.15 16.54
N GLU A 495 1.17 26.97 17.50
CA GLU A 495 1.24 25.87 18.47
C GLU A 495 1.08 24.50 17.80
N VAL A 496 0.13 24.38 16.87
CA VAL A 496 -0.06 23.15 16.09
C VAL A 496 1.16 22.86 15.22
N THR A 497 1.68 23.87 14.52
CA THR A 497 2.91 23.75 13.72
C THR A 497 4.08 23.27 14.56
N HIS A 498 4.31 23.89 15.73
CA HIS A 498 5.40 23.53 16.62
C HIS A 498 5.31 22.07 17.08
N LYS A 499 4.11 21.58 17.43
CA LYS A 499 3.90 20.17 17.80
C LYS A 499 4.32 19.21 16.69
N ILE A 500 3.92 19.48 15.45
CA ILE A 500 4.25 18.63 14.29
C ILE A 500 5.75 18.65 14.01
N VAL A 501 6.39 19.83 14.10
CA VAL A 501 7.84 19.98 13.94
C VAL A 501 8.61 19.17 14.99
N GLN A 502 8.18 19.21 16.26
CA GLN A 502 8.82 18.40 17.32
C GLN A 502 8.69 16.90 17.07
N LEU A 503 7.53 16.43 16.59
CA LEU A 503 7.34 15.01 16.23
C LEU A 503 8.31 14.57 15.13
N TYR A 504 8.50 15.41 14.10
CA TYR A 504 9.45 15.15 13.02
C TYR A 504 10.91 15.14 13.50
N LEU A 505 11.31 16.11 14.34
CA LEU A 505 12.66 16.17 14.87
C LEU A 505 12.96 15.00 15.82
N GLY A 506 11.99 14.60 16.65
CA GLY A 506 12.11 13.44 17.53
C GLY A 506 12.26 12.12 16.78
N MET A 507 11.68 12.00 15.58
CA MET A 507 11.89 10.86 14.69
C MET A 507 13.30 10.82 14.11
N LYS A 508 13.89 11.96 13.72
CA LYS A 508 15.24 12.00 13.13
C LYS A 508 16.36 11.59 14.09
N ASN A 509 16.10 11.70 15.39
CA ASN A 509 17.07 11.41 16.44
C ASN A 509 16.99 9.95 16.94
N LYS A 510 16.07 9.14 16.40
CA LYS A 510 15.95 7.70 16.63
C LYS A 510 16.49 6.94 15.43
#